data_AF-A0A9P6XFB0-F1
#
_entry.id   AF-A0A9P6XFB0-F1
#
_cell.length_a   1.000
_cell.length_b   1.000
_cell.length_c   1.000
_cell.angle_alpha   90.00
_cell.angle_beta   90.00
_cell.angle_gamma   90.00
#
_symmetry.space_group_name_H-M   'P 1'
#
loop_
_entity.id
_entity.type
_entity.pdbx_description
1 polymer ?
#
loop_
_entity_poly.entity_id
_entity_poly.type
_entity_poly.pdbx_seq_one_letter_code
_entity_poly.pdbx_strand_id
1 'polypeptide(L)'
;MSNKQRTSRLIEILWLQRQIEEYEQEEDPDLELPETITEQNINEHLTQYSDHISELRSEVDLLAQLNQLKEKLVSNIDAQYFTEKALYPKTSNQVNPLDKLTEEKINERDAKVVEFFKLLKQFTVKKYELTQLQSELIQQHIKNKETIKEIQELKQNDFSKVQVDHQTLSQGITESLNHLSTVRGVLLALILESDIDWEKDEYWRETVLRVGSEPPSLHQAINFI
;
A
#
# COMPACT_ATOMS: atom_id res chain seq x y z
N MET A 1 51.37 19.83 -9.73
CA MET A 1 51.33 18.48 -10.35
C MET A 1 51.04 18.66 -11.82
N SER A 2 51.88 18.10 -12.70
CA SER A 2 51.77 18.26 -14.16
C SER A 2 50.55 17.50 -14.71
N ASN A 3 49.86 18.03 -15.73
CA ASN A 3 48.70 17.37 -16.36
C ASN A 3 49.00 15.92 -16.82
N LYS A 4 50.26 15.63 -17.19
CA LYS A 4 50.72 14.27 -17.50
C LYS A 4 50.62 13.30 -16.32
N GLN A 5 50.86 13.77 -15.10
CA GLN A 5 50.75 12.93 -13.89
C GLN A 5 49.29 12.63 -13.55
N ARG A 6 48.35 13.53 -13.89
CA ARG A 6 46.91 13.28 -13.73
C ARG A 6 46.40 12.25 -14.72
N THR A 7 46.80 12.33 -15.98
CA THR A 7 46.39 11.35 -17.00
C THR A 7 46.97 9.97 -16.74
N SER A 8 48.23 9.86 -16.32
CA SER A 8 48.83 8.57 -15.97
C SER A 8 48.13 7.91 -14.78
N ARG A 9 47.76 8.68 -13.75
CA ARG A 9 46.98 8.16 -12.61
C ARG A 9 45.57 7.73 -13.00
N LEU A 10 44.91 8.46 -13.89
CA LEU A 10 43.58 8.08 -14.38
C LEU A 10 43.61 6.78 -15.17
N ILE A 11 44.64 6.57 -15.99
CA ILE A 11 44.83 5.32 -16.74
C ILE A 11 45.10 4.15 -15.79
N GLU A 12 45.93 4.36 -14.77
CA GLU A 12 46.22 3.36 -13.73
C GLU A 12 44.98 2.99 -12.90
N ILE A 13 44.15 3.96 -12.54
CA ILE A 13 42.88 3.72 -11.83
C ILE A 13 41.91 2.91 -12.69
N LEU A 14 41.77 3.24 -13.98
CA LEU A 14 40.90 2.50 -14.89
C LEU A 14 41.40 1.08 -15.14
N TRP A 15 42.72 0.88 -15.18
CA TRP A 15 43.31 -0.44 -15.30
C TRP A 15 43.05 -1.31 -14.06
N LEU A 16 43.20 -0.74 -12.86
CA LEU A 16 42.91 -1.44 -11.60
C LEU A 16 41.42 -1.77 -11.45
N GLN A 17 40.51 -0.86 -11.85
CA GLN A 17 39.08 -1.14 -11.82
C GLN A 17 38.71 -2.32 -12.72
N ARG A 18 39.31 -2.40 -13.91
CA ARG A 18 39.07 -3.52 -14.83
C ARG A 18 39.59 -4.86 -14.30
N GLN A 19 40.73 -4.86 -13.61
CA GLN A 19 41.22 -6.08 -12.96
C GLN A 19 40.32 -6.53 -11.82
N ILE A 20 39.80 -5.59 -11.01
CA ILE A 20 38.84 -5.93 -9.94
C ILE A 20 37.57 -6.53 -10.53
N GLU A 21 37.06 -5.97 -11.62
CA GLU A 21 35.88 -6.48 -12.33
C GLU A 21 36.11 -7.87 -12.95
N GLU A 22 37.30 -8.15 -13.49
CA GLU A 22 37.68 -9.50 -13.95
C GLU A 22 37.73 -10.50 -12.78
N TYR A 23 38.29 -10.11 -11.63
CA TYR A 23 38.34 -10.98 -10.45
C TYR A 23 36.97 -11.19 -9.80
N GLU A 24 36.08 -10.19 -9.83
CA GLU A 24 34.69 -10.34 -9.36
C GLU A 24 33.85 -11.23 -10.30
N GLN A 25 34.19 -11.31 -11.59
CA GLN A 25 33.54 -12.22 -12.55
C GLN A 25 34.10 -13.65 -12.50
N GLU A 26 35.37 -13.86 -12.13
CA GLU A 26 35.92 -15.20 -11.88
C GLU A 26 35.35 -15.85 -10.59
N GLU A 27 34.72 -15.07 -9.72
CA GLU A 27 34.15 -15.51 -8.43
C GLU A 27 32.63 -15.71 -8.51
N ASP A 28 32.12 -16.32 -9.58
CA ASP A 28 30.73 -16.75 -9.66
C ASP A 28 30.54 -18.07 -8.86
N PRO A 29 29.83 -18.07 -7.72
CA PRO A 29 29.75 -19.21 -6.81
C PRO A 29 28.82 -20.34 -7.32
N ASP A 30 28.17 -20.18 -8.47
CA ASP A 30 27.12 -21.08 -8.97
C ASP A 30 27.63 -22.23 -9.87
N LEU A 31 28.94 -22.40 -10.05
CA LEU A 31 29.50 -23.61 -10.66
C LEU A 31 29.65 -24.76 -9.64
N GLU A 32 28.54 -25.15 -9.01
CA GLU A 32 28.46 -26.44 -8.34
C GLU A 32 28.57 -27.54 -9.41
N LEU A 33 29.75 -28.15 -9.51
CA LEU A 33 29.96 -29.35 -10.32
C LEU A 33 29.02 -30.46 -9.82
N PRO A 34 28.12 -31.00 -10.67
CA PRO A 34 27.20 -32.03 -10.24
C PRO A 34 27.96 -33.32 -9.84
N GLU A 35 27.68 -33.84 -8.65
CA GLU A 35 28.30 -35.05 -8.10
C GLU A 35 27.99 -36.35 -8.89
N THR A 36 27.14 -36.30 -9.92
CA THR A 36 26.83 -37.45 -10.78
C THR A 36 26.74 -37.06 -12.26
N ILE A 37 27.65 -37.60 -13.06
CA ILE A 37 27.70 -37.46 -14.52
C ILE A 37 26.69 -38.42 -15.14
N THR A 38 25.50 -37.93 -15.49
CA THR A 38 24.55 -38.62 -16.38
C THR A 38 24.61 -37.98 -17.78
N GLU A 39 24.38 -38.76 -18.84
CA GLU A 39 24.40 -38.26 -20.24
C GLU A 39 23.44 -37.09 -20.47
N GLN A 40 22.35 -37.06 -19.70
CA GLN A 40 21.37 -35.98 -19.73
C GLN A 40 21.93 -34.67 -19.15
N ASN A 41 22.71 -34.74 -18.07
CA ASN A 41 23.35 -33.58 -17.44
C ASN A 41 24.47 -32.99 -18.32
N ILE A 42 25.23 -33.84 -19.02
CA ILE A 42 26.22 -33.40 -20.02
C ILE A 42 25.54 -32.64 -21.17
N ASN A 43 24.41 -33.14 -21.67
CA ASN A 43 23.67 -32.46 -22.74
C ASN A 43 23.06 -31.14 -22.27
N GLU A 44 22.52 -31.09 -21.05
CA GLU A 44 21.99 -29.85 -20.47
C GLU A 44 23.09 -28.79 -20.29
N HIS A 45 24.26 -29.16 -19.76
CA HIS A 45 25.41 -28.25 -19.68
C HIS A 45 25.93 -27.85 -21.07
N LEU A 46 26.00 -28.76 -22.04
CA LEU A 46 26.39 -28.41 -23.42
C LEU A 46 25.43 -27.40 -24.06
N THR A 47 24.12 -27.53 -23.81
CA THR A 47 23.15 -26.53 -24.27
C THR A 47 23.34 -25.19 -23.58
N GLN A 48 23.55 -25.17 -22.26
CA GLN A 48 23.82 -23.94 -21.50
C GLN A 48 25.10 -23.23 -22.00
N TYR A 49 26.19 -23.97 -22.22
CA TYR A 49 27.42 -23.40 -22.76
C TYR A 49 27.25 -22.92 -24.21
N SER A 50 26.48 -23.63 -25.04
CA SER A 50 26.17 -23.21 -26.40
C SER A 50 25.35 -21.92 -26.44
N ASP A 51 24.38 -21.79 -25.54
CA ASP A 51 23.54 -20.60 -25.41
C ASP A 51 24.39 -19.42 -24.90
N HIS A 52 25.23 -19.64 -23.89
CA HIS A 52 26.16 -18.63 -23.38
C HIS A 52 27.18 -18.18 -24.43
N ILE A 53 27.73 -19.10 -25.22
CA ILE A 53 28.61 -18.76 -26.36
C ILE A 53 27.86 -17.92 -27.40
N SER A 54 26.58 -18.21 -27.64
CA SER A 54 25.76 -17.45 -28.59
C SER A 54 25.47 -16.04 -28.07
N GLU A 55 25.23 -15.90 -26.77
CA GLU A 55 25.08 -14.62 -26.09
C GLU A 55 26.36 -13.77 -26.17
N LEU A 56 27.51 -14.35 -25.79
CA LEU A 56 28.83 -13.71 -25.91
C LEU A 56 29.13 -13.27 -27.35
N ARG A 57 28.79 -14.08 -28.36
CA ARG A 57 28.93 -13.69 -29.77
C ARG A 57 28.06 -12.49 -30.13
N SER A 58 26.83 -12.46 -29.65
CA SER A 58 25.92 -11.32 -29.87
C SER A 58 26.44 -10.03 -29.23
N GLU A 59 27.07 -10.14 -28.05
CA GLU A 59 27.68 -9.01 -27.37
C GLU A 59 28.91 -8.49 -28.14
N VAL A 60 29.77 -9.39 -28.62
CA VAL A 60 30.92 -9.04 -29.46
C VAL A 60 30.47 -8.35 -30.76
N ASP A 61 29.41 -8.84 -31.41
CA ASP A 61 28.85 -8.21 -32.61
C ASP A 61 28.32 -6.80 -32.32
N LEU A 62 27.70 -6.60 -31.15
CA LEU A 62 27.23 -5.28 -30.71
C LEU A 62 28.40 -4.33 -30.45
N LEU A 63 29.47 -4.79 -29.80
CA LEU A 63 30.69 -4.01 -29.58
C LEU A 63 31.38 -3.66 -30.90
N ALA A 64 31.39 -4.57 -31.87
CA ALA A 64 31.93 -4.31 -33.21
C ALA A 64 31.14 -3.22 -33.94
N GLN A 65 29.80 -3.25 -33.88
CA GLN A 65 28.95 -2.20 -34.44
C GLN A 65 29.18 -0.85 -33.77
N LEU A 66 29.34 -0.83 -32.45
CA LEU A 66 29.64 0.40 -31.70
C LEU A 66 30.99 1.00 -32.14
N ASN A 67 32.02 0.17 -32.31
CA ASN A 67 33.31 0.62 -32.81
C ASN A 67 33.22 1.20 -34.23
N GLN A 68 32.46 0.58 -35.13
CA GLN A 68 32.22 1.13 -36.47
C GLN A 68 31.49 2.48 -36.42
N LEU A 69 30.51 2.63 -35.54
CA LEU A 69 29.81 3.90 -35.34
C LEU A 69 30.76 4.97 -34.80
N LYS A 70 31.63 4.61 -33.86
CA LYS A 70 32.64 5.50 -33.31
C LYS A 70 33.61 6.01 -34.39
N GLU A 71 34.11 5.13 -35.26
CA GLU A 71 34.98 5.53 -36.38
C GLU A 71 34.26 6.48 -37.35
N LYS A 72 33.00 6.19 -37.70
CA LYS A 72 32.18 7.08 -38.53
C LYS A 72 31.95 8.44 -37.88
N LEU A 73 31.72 8.46 -36.56
CA LEU A 73 31.51 9.69 -35.81
C LEU A 73 32.79 10.53 -35.79
N VAL A 74 33.96 9.93 -35.57
CA VAL A 74 35.26 10.63 -35.66
C VAL A 74 35.46 11.22 -37.06
N SER A 75 35.24 10.43 -38.11
CA SER A 75 35.34 10.90 -39.49
C SER A 75 34.37 12.06 -39.80
N ASN A 76 33.15 12.01 -39.26
CA ASN A 76 32.17 13.09 -39.43
C ASN A 76 32.57 14.36 -38.67
N ILE A 77 33.10 14.23 -37.45
CA ILE A 77 33.64 15.37 -36.71
C ILE A 77 34.82 16.00 -37.47
N ASP A 78 35.71 15.20 -38.03
CA ASP A 78 36.82 15.71 -38.84
C ASP A 78 36.30 16.45 -40.07
N ALA A 79 35.35 15.86 -40.81
CA ALA A 79 34.72 16.50 -41.95
C ALA A 79 34.00 17.81 -41.56
N GLN A 80 33.31 17.83 -40.43
CA GLN A 80 32.68 19.04 -39.89
C GLN A 80 33.72 20.10 -39.55
N TYR A 81 34.82 19.72 -38.89
CA TYR A 81 35.90 20.64 -38.55
C TYR A 81 36.54 21.25 -39.81
N PHE A 82 36.78 20.44 -40.85
CA PHE A 82 37.32 20.92 -42.12
C PHE A 82 36.33 21.83 -42.86
N THR A 83 35.05 21.45 -42.92
CA THR A 83 34.01 22.27 -43.58
C THR A 83 33.78 23.58 -42.85
N GLU A 84 33.74 23.57 -41.52
CA GLU A 84 33.65 24.77 -40.69
C GLU A 84 34.84 25.69 -40.92
N LYS A 85 36.06 25.14 -40.94
CA LYS A 85 37.28 25.93 -41.17
C LYS A 85 37.40 26.46 -42.60
N ALA A 86 36.84 25.75 -43.58
CA ALA A 86 36.82 26.17 -44.99
C ALA A 86 35.76 27.24 -45.26
N LEU A 87 34.56 27.10 -44.69
CA LEU A 87 33.45 28.05 -44.85
C LEU A 87 33.65 29.31 -43.99
N TYR A 88 34.26 29.16 -42.81
CA TYR A 88 34.52 30.22 -41.85
C TYR A 88 36.00 30.22 -41.44
N PRO A 89 36.92 30.57 -42.36
CA PRO A 89 38.32 30.68 -42.02
C PRO A 89 38.49 31.75 -40.94
N LYS A 90 39.09 31.36 -39.81
CA LYS A 90 39.40 32.29 -38.71
C LYS A 90 40.38 33.35 -39.21
N THR A 91 39.86 34.46 -39.75
CA THR A 91 40.65 35.64 -40.07
C THR A 91 41.11 36.24 -38.76
N SER A 92 42.43 36.21 -38.56
CA SER A 92 43.13 36.68 -37.37
C SER A 92 42.63 38.08 -36.94
N ASN A 93 42.25 38.18 -35.66
CA ASN A 93 42.14 39.40 -34.82
C ASN A 93 40.84 40.23 -34.81
N GLN A 94 39.70 39.72 -35.31
CA GLN A 94 38.41 40.28 -34.89
C GLN A 94 37.60 39.21 -34.19
N VAL A 95 37.36 39.39 -32.89
CA VAL A 95 36.36 38.59 -32.18
C VAL A 95 35.03 38.88 -32.87
N ASN A 96 34.56 37.90 -33.64
CA ASN A 96 33.37 38.05 -34.46
C ASN A 96 32.22 38.37 -33.49
N PRO A 97 31.51 39.50 -33.62
CA PRO A 97 30.41 39.83 -32.72
C PRO A 97 29.31 38.76 -32.73
N LEU A 98 29.23 37.98 -33.82
CA LEU A 98 28.39 36.80 -33.93
C LEU A 98 28.77 35.70 -32.92
N ASP A 99 30.07 35.47 -32.70
CA ASP A 99 30.59 34.43 -31.79
C ASP A 99 30.29 34.77 -30.32
N LYS A 100 30.38 36.07 -29.97
CA LYS A 100 29.96 36.54 -28.64
C LYS A 100 28.46 36.37 -28.43
N LEU A 101 27.66 36.70 -29.44
CA LEU A 101 26.21 36.61 -29.36
C LEU A 101 25.73 35.15 -29.31
N THR A 102 26.39 34.23 -30.02
CA THR A 102 26.13 32.79 -29.90
C THR A 102 26.57 32.26 -28.53
N GLU A 103 27.71 32.67 -28.01
CA GLU A 103 28.16 32.28 -26.67
C GLU A 103 27.20 32.79 -25.57
N GLU A 104 26.72 34.04 -25.66
CA GLU A 104 25.68 34.57 -24.76
C GLU A 104 24.38 33.76 -24.83
N LYS A 105 23.94 33.36 -26.03
CA LYS A 105 22.74 32.54 -26.22
C LYS A 105 22.91 31.11 -25.71
N ILE A 106 24.10 30.54 -25.85
CA ILE A 106 24.45 29.23 -25.28
C ILE A 106 24.43 29.31 -23.76
N ASN A 107 25.02 30.35 -23.17
CA ASN A 107 25.00 30.55 -21.72
C ASN A 107 23.57 30.78 -21.19
N GLU A 108 22.73 31.53 -21.92
CA GLU A 108 21.32 31.72 -21.57
C GLU A 108 20.54 30.40 -21.61
N ARG A 109 20.78 29.58 -22.64
CA ARG A 109 20.21 28.23 -22.75
C ARG A 109 20.65 27.37 -21.57
N ASP A 110 21.95 27.32 -21.27
CA ASP A 110 22.49 26.46 -20.23
C ASP A 110 22.02 26.88 -18.84
N ALA A 111 21.89 28.19 -18.58
CA ALA A 111 21.26 28.70 -17.38
C ALA A 111 19.80 28.22 -17.22
N LYS A 112 19.01 28.29 -18.30
CA LYS A 112 17.62 27.79 -18.30
C LYS A 112 17.55 26.27 -18.10
N VAL A 113 18.49 25.52 -18.66
CA VAL A 113 18.58 24.06 -18.46
C VAL A 113 18.88 23.74 -16.99
N VAL A 114 19.79 24.48 -16.35
CA VAL A 114 20.07 24.32 -14.91
C VAL A 114 18.83 24.65 -14.07
N GLU A 115 18.10 25.73 -14.38
CA GLU A 115 16.84 26.06 -13.71
C GLU A 115 15.78 24.98 -13.91
N PHE A 116 15.65 24.45 -15.13
CA PHE A 116 14.76 23.33 -15.43
C PHE A 116 15.09 22.10 -14.58
N PHE A 117 16.36 21.71 -14.47
CA PHE A 117 16.76 20.58 -13.64
C PHE A 117 16.51 20.82 -12.15
N LYS A 118 16.66 22.07 -11.66
CA LYS A 118 16.29 22.42 -10.29
C LYS A 118 14.79 22.25 -10.05
N LEU A 119 13.96 22.75 -10.96
CA LEU A 119 12.50 22.61 -10.89
C LEU A 119 12.08 21.14 -10.99
N LEU A 120 12.69 20.38 -11.89
CA LEU A 120 12.44 18.94 -12.03
C LEU A 120 12.77 18.19 -10.74
N LYS A 121 13.88 18.52 -10.08
CA LYS A 121 14.25 17.94 -8.79
C LYS A 121 13.22 18.26 -7.72
N GLN A 122 12.77 19.52 -7.62
CA GLN A 122 11.72 19.91 -6.68
C GLN A 122 10.40 19.18 -6.95
N PHE A 123 10.03 19.05 -8.23
CA PHE A 123 8.84 18.31 -8.64
C PHE A 123 8.91 16.84 -8.24
N THR A 124 10.04 16.18 -8.45
CA THR A 124 10.24 14.78 -8.06
C THR A 124 10.12 14.58 -6.55
N VAL A 125 10.69 15.49 -5.75
CA VAL A 125 10.54 15.46 -4.28
C VAL A 125 9.06 15.61 -3.89
N LYS A 126 8.35 16.59 -4.46
CA LYS A 126 6.93 16.81 -4.18
C LYS A 126 6.06 15.62 -4.60
N LYS A 127 6.37 14.99 -5.73
CA LYS A 127 5.70 13.76 -6.18
C LYS A 127 5.90 12.63 -5.18
N TYR A 128 7.12 12.47 -4.66
CA TYR A 128 7.42 11.46 -3.65
C TYR A 128 6.65 11.70 -2.34
N GLU A 129 6.64 12.94 -1.84
CA GLU A 129 5.83 13.34 -0.67
C GLU A 129 4.34 13.02 -0.89
N LEU A 130 3.81 13.32 -2.08
CA LEU A 130 2.41 13.02 -2.41
C LEU A 130 2.13 11.52 -2.39
N THR A 131 3.03 10.70 -2.94
CA THR A 131 2.87 9.24 -2.91
C THR A 131 2.92 8.67 -1.50
N GLN A 132 3.76 9.23 -0.61
CA GLN A 132 3.78 8.84 0.80
C GLN A 132 2.46 9.19 1.49
N LEU A 133 1.99 10.43 1.31
CA LEU A 133 0.74 10.89 1.91
C LEU A 133 -0.47 10.10 1.40
N GLN A 134 -0.48 9.72 0.12
CA GLN A 134 -1.50 8.84 -0.44
C GLN A 134 -1.47 7.44 0.21
N SER A 135 -0.27 6.89 0.44
CA SER A 135 -0.13 5.61 1.13
C SER A 135 -0.65 5.68 2.57
N GLU A 136 -0.29 6.73 3.30
CA GLU A 136 -0.78 6.97 4.67
C GLU A 136 -2.30 7.10 4.70
N LEU A 137 -2.89 7.84 3.75
CA LEU A 137 -4.34 8.01 3.65
C LEU A 137 -5.05 6.68 3.36
N ILE A 138 -4.48 5.82 2.51
CA ILE A 138 -5.00 4.47 2.27
C ILE A 138 -4.96 3.64 3.55
N GLN A 139 -3.85 3.66 4.29
CA GLN A 139 -3.74 2.95 5.56
C GLN A 139 -4.76 3.44 6.59
N GLN A 140 -4.96 4.76 6.69
CA GLN A 140 -5.99 5.34 7.57
C GLN A 140 -7.40 4.93 7.14
N HIS A 141 -7.70 4.85 5.84
CA HIS A 141 -8.98 4.35 5.37
C HIS A 141 -9.20 2.86 5.70
N ILE A 142 -8.15 2.04 5.64
CA ILE A 142 -8.22 0.63 6.06
C ILE A 142 -8.53 0.55 7.55
N LYS A 143 -7.78 1.26 8.40
CA LYS A 143 -8.03 1.33 9.85
C LYS A 143 -9.44 1.82 10.17
N ASN A 144 -9.89 2.90 9.54
CA ASN A 144 -11.25 3.42 9.74
C ASN A 144 -12.31 2.39 9.34
N LYS A 145 -12.10 1.63 8.26
CA LYS A 145 -13.02 0.54 7.89
C LYS A 145 -13.03 -0.59 8.92
N GLU A 146 -11.89 -0.94 9.50
CA GLU A 146 -11.79 -1.93 10.58
C GLU A 146 -12.52 -1.45 11.82
N THR A 147 -12.28 -0.21 12.27
CA THR A 147 -12.98 0.37 13.43
C THR A 147 -14.49 0.47 13.20
N ILE A 148 -14.94 0.80 11.98
CA ILE A 148 -16.38 0.80 11.66
C ILE A 148 -16.97 -0.61 11.77
N LYS A 149 -16.25 -1.65 11.33
CA LYS A 149 -16.69 -3.05 11.50
C LYS A 149 -16.79 -3.42 12.98
N GLU A 150 -15.78 -3.09 13.77
CA GLU A 150 -15.80 -3.34 15.22
C GLU A 150 -16.99 -2.65 15.91
N ILE A 151 -17.27 -1.39 15.54
CA ILE A 151 -18.45 -0.66 16.05
C ILE A 151 -19.76 -1.35 15.63
N GLN A 152 -19.85 -1.86 14.41
CA GLN A 152 -21.04 -2.58 13.95
C GLN A 152 -21.24 -3.90 14.69
N GLU A 153 -20.17 -4.65 14.94
CA GLU A 153 -20.20 -5.90 15.71
C GLU A 153 -20.61 -5.64 17.17
N LEU A 154 -20.05 -4.61 17.80
CA LEU A 154 -20.45 -4.21 19.16
C LEU A 154 -21.92 -3.80 19.22
N LYS A 155 -22.40 -2.99 18.25
CA LYS A 155 -23.82 -2.62 18.17
C LYS A 155 -24.72 -3.84 18.00
N GLN A 156 -24.38 -4.77 17.11
CA GLN A 156 -25.18 -5.99 16.92
C GLN A 156 -25.22 -6.85 18.18
N ASN A 157 -24.10 -6.96 18.90
CA ASN A 157 -24.03 -7.70 20.15
C ASN A 157 -24.87 -7.03 21.26
N ASP A 158 -24.86 -5.70 21.36
CA ASP A 158 -25.67 -4.96 22.32
C ASP A 158 -27.17 -5.06 22.00
N PHE A 159 -27.57 -4.91 20.72
CA PHE A 159 -28.96 -5.11 20.31
C PHE A 159 -29.45 -6.54 20.59
N SER A 160 -28.60 -7.54 20.37
CA SER A 160 -28.94 -8.95 20.63
C SER A 160 -29.13 -9.21 22.12
N LYS A 161 -28.30 -8.62 23.00
CA LYS A 161 -28.46 -8.73 24.46
C LYS A 161 -29.71 -8.03 24.96
N VAL A 162 -29.95 -6.79 24.55
CA VAL A 162 -31.13 -6.01 24.96
C VAL A 162 -32.43 -6.71 24.52
N GLN A 163 -32.46 -7.34 23.34
CA GLN A 163 -33.63 -8.06 22.86
C GLN A 163 -33.92 -9.34 23.66
N VAL A 164 -32.88 -10.07 24.08
CA VAL A 164 -33.00 -11.25 24.94
C VAL A 164 -33.45 -10.85 26.35
N ASP A 165 -32.90 -9.77 26.90
CA ASP A 165 -33.29 -9.25 28.22
C ASP A 165 -34.74 -8.76 28.24
N HIS A 166 -35.21 -8.11 27.17
CA HIS A 166 -36.62 -7.71 27.07
C HIS A 166 -37.58 -8.89 26.92
N GLN A 167 -37.21 -9.93 26.16
CA GLN A 167 -38.04 -11.12 25.99
C GLN A 167 -38.15 -11.92 27.29
N THR A 168 -37.03 -12.14 28.00
CA THR A 168 -37.02 -12.83 29.30
C THR A 168 -37.80 -12.05 30.36
N LEU A 169 -37.67 -10.73 30.41
CA LEU A 169 -38.48 -9.87 31.30
C LEU A 169 -39.97 -9.94 30.97
N SER A 170 -40.34 -9.89 29.68
CA SER A 170 -41.75 -9.98 29.26
C SER A 170 -42.37 -11.33 29.62
N GLN A 171 -41.63 -12.43 29.46
CA GLN A 171 -42.05 -13.77 29.83
C GLN A 171 -42.24 -13.88 31.34
N GLY A 172 -41.28 -13.40 32.14
CA GLY A 172 -41.40 -13.36 33.60
C GLY A 172 -42.60 -12.54 34.10
N ILE A 173 -42.89 -11.39 33.46
CA ILE A 173 -44.08 -10.59 33.78
C ILE A 173 -45.36 -11.37 33.44
N THR A 174 -45.44 -12.01 32.26
CA THR A 174 -46.62 -12.80 31.88
C THR A 174 -46.85 -14.02 32.80
N GLU A 175 -45.78 -14.70 33.20
CA GLU A 175 -45.86 -15.81 34.16
C GLU A 175 -46.34 -15.34 35.54
N SER A 176 -45.84 -14.20 36.02
CA SER A 176 -46.29 -13.61 37.28
C SER A 176 -47.76 -13.18 37.25
N LEU A 177 -48.23 -12.62 36.13
CA LEU A 177 -49.63 -12.25 35.92
C LEU A 177 -50.53 -13.49 35.86
N ASN A 178 -50.09 -14.55 35.19
CA ASN A 178 -50.81 -15.82 35.14
C ASN A 178 -50.91 -16.45 36.53
N HIS A 179 -49.80 -16.49 37.29
CA HIS A 179 -49.80 -17.00 38.65
C HIS A 179 -50.72 -16.18 39.56
N LEU A 180 -50.73 -14.85 39.43
CA LEU A 180 -51.62 -13.97 40.18
C LEU A 180 -53.10 -14.25 39.82
N SER A 181 -53.41 -14.46 38.54
CA SER A 181 -54.74 -14.86 38.10
C SER A 181 -55.18 -16.21 38.69
N THR A 182 -54.28 -17.20 38.69
CA THR A 182 -54.54 -18.52 39.29
C THR A 182 -54.79 -18.41 40.80
N VAL A 183 -53.94 -17.67 41.53
CA VAL A 183 -54.11 -17.46 42.98
C VAL A 183 -55.42 -16.75 43.29
N ARG A 184 -55.77 -15.72 42.51
CA ARG A 184 -57.06 -15.02 42.65
C ARG A 184 -58.24 -15.96 42.40
N GLY A 185 -58.19 -16.79 41.35
CA GLY A 185 -59.22 -17.78 41.06
C GLY A 185 -59.39 -18.80 42.18
N VAL A 186 -58.29 -19.30 42.73
CA VAL A 186 -58.30 -20.22 43.88
C VAL A 186 -58.85 -19.53 45.13
N LEU A 187 -58.44 -18.29 45.42
CA LEU A 187 -58.95 -17.54 46.58
C LEU A 187 -60.45 -17.23 46.46
N LEU A 188 -60.93 -16.85 45.28
CA LEU A 188 -62.37 -16.67 45.03
C LEU A 188 -63.15 -17.96 45.22
N ALA A 189 -62.65 -19.08 44.67
CA ALA A 189 -63.27 -20.39 44.83
C ALA A 189 -63.33 -20.80 46.31
N LEU A 190 -62.24 -20.65 47.05
CA LEU A 190 -62.18 -20.95 48.49
C LEU A 190 -63.15 -20.09 49.30
N ILE A 191 -63.25 -18.79 49.01
CA ILE A 191 -64.19 -17.90 49.71
C ILE A 191 -65.64 -18.33 49.42
N LEU A 192 -65.97 -18.65 48.16
CA LEU A 192 -67.31 -19.09 47.77
C LEU A 192 -67.67 -20.47 48.34
N GLU A 193 -66.72 -21.39 48.49
CA GLU A 193 -66.93 -22.71 49.08
C GLU A 193 -66.89 -22.73 50.61
N SER A 194 -66.39 -21.66 51.25
CA SER A 194 -66.20 -21.60 52.71
C SER A 194 -67.47 -21.30 53.54
N ASP A 195 -68.65 -21.21 52.91
CA ASP A 195 -69.93 -20.81 53.55
C ASP A 195 -69.85 -19.48 54.35
N ILE A 196 -68.84 -18.65 54.08
CA ILE A 196 -68.69 -17.32 54.69
C ILE A 196 -69.68 -16.35 54.01
N ASP A 197 -70.48 -15.65 54.80
CA ASP A 197 -71.46 -14.66 54.33
C ASP A 197 -70.76 -13.32 53.97
N TRP A 198 -69.89 -13.38 52.95
CA TRP A 198 -68.96 -12.33 52.51
C TRP A 198 -69.65 -11.04 52.06
N GLU A 199 -70.94 -11.08 51.75
CA GLU A 199 -71.73 -9.91 51.35
C GLU A 199 -72.01 -8.96 52.53
N LYS A 200 -72.16 -9.52 53.74
CA LYS A 200 -72.52 -8.79 54.96
C LYS A 200 -71.31 -8.30 55.75
N ASP A 201 -70.18 -8.99 55.65
CA ASP A 201 -68.93 -8.59 56.28
C ASP A 201 -68.15 -7.63 55.38
N GLU A 202 -67.94 -6.40 55.86
CA GLU A 202 -67.25 -5.35 55.13
C GLU A 202 -65.81 -5.73 54.74
N TYR A 203 -65.12 -6.48 55.60
CA TYR A 203 -63.74 -6.90 55.36
C TYR A 203 -63.65 -7.95 54.25
N TRP A 204 -64.56 -8.93 54.24
CA TRP A 204 -64.61 -9.96 53.21
C TRP A 204 -65.14 -9.43 51.88
N ARG A 205 -66.13 -8.54 51.92
CA ARG A 205 -66.63 -7.84 50.73
C ARG A 205 -65.53 -7.05 50.04
N GLU A 206 -64.74 -6.30 50.80
CA GLU A 206 -63.62 -5.54 50.25
C GLU A 206 -62.54 -6.47 49.66
N THR A 207 -62.26 -7.59 50.32
CA THR A 207 -61.29 -8.58 49.85
C THR A 207 -61.75 -9.23 48.54
N VAL A 208 -63.02 -9.64 48.43
CA VAL A 208 -63.61 -10.21 47.21
C VAL A 208 -63.62 -9.19 46.07
N LEU A 209 -63.96 -7.93 46.33
CA LEU A 209 -63.93 -6.85 45.32
C LEU A 209 -62.50 -6.56 44.84
N ARG A 210 -61.52 -6.54 45.76
CA ARG A 210 -60.10 -6.37 45.41
C ARG A 210 -59.55 -7.56 44.61
N VAL A 211 -60.01 -8.77 44.89
CA VAL A 211 -59.62 -9.97 44.14
C VAL A 211 -60.31 -10.06 42.77
N GLY A 212 -61.57 -9.61 42.67
CA GLY A 212 -62.36 -9.59 41.43
C GLY A 212 -62.08 -8.42 40.49
N SER A 213 -61.37 -7.37 40.93
CA SER A 213 -60.93 -6.27 40.07
C SER A 213 -59.92 -6.72 39.00
N GLU A 214 -60.04 -6.23 37.76
CA GLU A 214 -59.13 -6.60 36.67
C GLU A 214 -57.65 -6.33 37.04
N PRO A 215 -56.72 -7.24 36.69
CA PRO A 215 -55.30 -6.96 36.87
C PRO A 215 -54.88 -5.77 35.98
N PRO A 216 -53.90 -4.95 36.42
CA PRO A 216 -53.36 -3.89 35.57
C PRO A 216 -52.83 -4.50 34.27
N SER A 217 -53.21 -3.90 33.14
CA SER A 217 -52.78 -4.35 31.82
C SER A 217 -51.25 -4.32 31.69
N LEU A 218 -50.68 -5.14 30.80
CA LEU A 218 -49.23 -5.18 30.53
C LEU A 218 -48.63 -3.78 30.27
N HIS A 219 -49.39 -2.86 29.67
CA HIS A 219 -48.99 -1.47 29.47
C HIS A 219 -48.96 -0.61 30.75
N GLN A 220 -49.78 -0.92 31.75
CA GLN A 220 -49.75 -0.25 33.04
C GLN A 220 -48.63 -0.79 33.94
N ALA A 221 -48.33 -2.09 33.89
CA ALA A 221 -47.27 -2.70 34.69
C ALA A 221 -45.85 -2.27 34.26
N ILE A 222 -45.63 -2.02 32.96
CA ILE A 222 -44.33 -1.58 32.42
C ILE A 222 -44.03 -0.11 32.78
N ASN A 223 -45.05 0.73 33.00
CA ASN A 223 -44.88 2.16 33.33
C ASN A 223 -44.57 2.43 34.83
N PHE A 224 -44.46 1.39 35.66
CA PHE A 224 -44.10 1.51 37.09
C PHE A 224 -42.65 1.09 37.41
N ILE A 225 -41.86 0.75 36.39
CA ILE A 225 -40.41 0.52 36.45
C ILE A 225 -39.71 1.69 35.78
#